data_AF-A0A7C3RXD8-F1
#
_entry.id   AF-A0A7C3RXD8-F1
#
_cell.length_a   1.000
_cell.length_b   1.000
_cell.length_c   1.000
_cell.angle_alpha   90.00
_cell.angle_beta   90.00
_cell.angle_gamma   90.00
#
_symmetry.space_group_name_H-M   'P 1'
#
loop_
_entity.id
_entity.type
_entity.pdbx_description
1 polymer ?
#
loop_
_entity_poly.entity_id
_entity_poly.type
_entity_poly.pdbx_seq_one_letter_code
_entity_poly.pdbx_strand_id
1 'polypeptide(L)'
;MRLYLVLAAAALCVGAAPATPAKGVSASKLSVHFIGRYTAGGRAIVRAGPRVIKILDLGDDMRQAMREYKRLYPHGLVVLRIYTPVRYSEKDVPEEKARDFWYGVLWPPISRLPVAERRMISYLEGPNEGDTTPTWQTMETVRWFTRFWLELARLMHEHGFRPCVGSIPVGNPPGTPAEVESKFLEFAKVLRLVKPWGGAWSYHAYTIEYTQDAEREQWYSLRYRRLQETLQRGAPDVAGMPVILTEGGVDQSGNPNESGWAARGTAERYENWLRWFDGELQKDPYVIGVTLFELGNPEGWRSFDLEPISGWLATYLRDRHRWFQR
;
A
#
# COMPACT_ATOMS: atom_id res chain seq x y z
N MET A 1 -38.22 -15.57 63.91
CA MET A 1 -38.02 -14.41 63.02
C MET A 1 -36.58 -14.50 62.49
N ARG A 2 -36.45 -14.83 61.20
CA ARG A 2 -35.27 -14.80 60.29
C ARG A 2 -33.97 -15.53 60.67
N LEU A 3 -33.86 -16.76 60.14
CA LEU A 3 -32.60 -17.42 59.76
C LEU A 3 -31.91 -16.62 58.64
N TYR A 4 -30.60 -16.37 58.76
CA TYR A 4 -29.76 -15.90 57.65
C TYR A 4 -28.85 -17.03 57.19
N LEU A 5 -29.14 -17.57 56.00
CA LEU A 5 -28.24 -18.44 55.24
C LEU A 5 -27.13 -17.59 54.61
N VAL A 6 -25.88 -17.91 54.91
CA VAL A 6 -24.71 -17.38 54.18
C VAL A 6 -24.38 -18.35 53.06
N LEU A 7 -24.75 -17.98 51.83
CA LEU A 7 -24.34 -18.67 50.60
C LEU A 7 -22.94 -18.19 50.20
N ALA A 8 -21.94 -19.07 50.31
CA ALA A 8 -20.62 -18.86 49.75
C ALA A 8 -20.65 -19.12 48.24
N ALA A 9 -20.58 -18.06 47.44
CA ALA A 9 -20.39 -18.17 45.99
C ALA A 9 -18.91 -18.41 45.69
N ALA A 10 -18.56 -19.62 45.27
CA ALA A 10 -17.25 -19.94 44.71
C ALA A 10 -17.15 -19.32 43.31
N ALA A 11 -16.42 -18.22 43.18
CA ALA A 11 -16.07 -17.65 41.88
C ALA A 11 -15.01 -18.54 41.21
N LEU A 12 -15.42 -19.30 40.20
CA LEU A 12 -14.53 -19.97 39.26
C LEU A 12 -13.84 -18.89 38.41
N CYS A 13 -12.64 -18.50 38.82
CA CYS A 13 -11.72 -17.74 37.97
C CYS A 13 -11.29 -18.64 36.79
N VAL A 14 -12.01 -18.54 35.67
CA VAL A 14 -11.54 -19.06 34.38
C VAL A 14 -10.28 -18.27 34.03
N GLY A 15 -9.12 -18.89 34.18
CA GLY A 15 -7.84 -18.30 33.82
C GLY A 15 -7.84 -17.92 32.35
N ALA A 16 -7.80 -16.62 32.06
CA ALA A 16 -7.46 -16.13 30.74
C ALA A 16 -6.07 -16.68 30.40
N ALA A 17 -5.97 -17.46 29.33
CA ALA A 17 -4.68 -17.91 28.81
C ALA A 17 -3.78 -16.67 28.61
N PRO A 18 -2.49 -16.74 29.01
CA PRO A 18 -1.59 -15.61 28.84
C PRO A 18 -1.55 -15.24 27.36
N ALA A 19 -1.88 -13.98 27.05
CA ALA A 19 -1.79 -13.45 25.70
C ALA A 19 -0.35 -13.64 25.21
N THR A 20 -0.17 -14.43 24.15
CA THR A 20 1.12 -14.57 23.49
C THR A 20 1.60 -13.16 23.14
N PRO A 21 2.86 -12.78 23.49
CA PRO A 21 3.36 -11.46 23.16
C PRO A 21 3.22 -11.23 21.66
N ALA A 22 2.71 -10.05 21.28
CA ALA A 22 2.51 -9.69 19.89
C ALA A 22 3.83 -9.92 19.14
N LYS A 23 3.78 -10.68 18.05
CA LYS A 23 4.95 -10.83 17.18
C LYS A 23 5.25 -9.45 16.59
N GLY A 24 6.52 -9.03 16.61
CA GLY A 24 6.96 -7.86 15.85
C GLY A 24 6.71 -8.06 14.36
N VAL A 25 6.76 -7.00 13.56
CA VAL A 25 6.79 -7.10 12.09
C VAL A 25 8.22 -7.28 11.59
N SER A 26 8.37 -7.77 10.36
CA SER A 26 9.66 -7.98 9.69
C SER A 26 10.45 -6.68 9.57
N ALA A 27 11.78 -6.78 9.60
CA ALA A 27 12.62 -5.64 9.24
C ALA A 27 12.64 -5.37 7.73
N SER A 28 12.26 -6.35 6.89
CA SER A 28 12.15 -6.14 5.45
C SER A 28 11.08 -5.09 5.10
N LYS A 29 11.29 -4.36 4.02
CA LYS A 29 10.33 -3.45 3.40
C LYS A 29 9.44 -4.20 2.40
N LEU A 30 9.77 -5.42 2.00
CA LEU A 30 8.95 -6.21 1.08
C LEU A 30 7.62 -6.63 1.71
N SER A 31 6.63 -6.77 0.85
CA SER A 31 5.30 -7.26 1.20
C SER A 31 4.52 -7.64 -0.06
N VAL A 32 3.20 -7.78 0.06
CA VAL A 32 2.28 -8.33 -0.93
C VAL A 32 1.07 -7.42 -1.11
N HIS A 33 0.66 -7.28 -2.36
CA HIS A 33 -0.63 -6.75 -2.78
C HIS A 33 -1.55 -7.95 -3.08
N PHE A 34 -2.53 -8.17 -2.22
CA PHE A 34 -3.53 -9.21 -2.40
C PHE A 34 -4.65 -8.75 -3.31
N ILE A 35 -4.98 -9.59 -4.31
CA ILE A 35 -6.13 -9.37 -5.18
C ILE A 35 -6.91 -10.68 -5.34
N GLY A 36 -8.23 -10.63 -5.17
CA GLY A 36 -9.11 -11.78 -5.38
C GLY A 36 -9.07 -12.83 -4.26
N ARG A 37 -8.05 -13.70 -4.21
CA ARG A 37 -8.02 -14.90 -3.34
C ARG A 37 -6.98 -14.84 -2.23
N TYR A 38 -7.31 -15.43 -1.07
CA TYR A 38 -6.37 -15.59 0.06
C TYR A 38 -5.81 -17.02 0.14
N THR A 39 -4.82 -17.27 -0.72
CA THR A 39 -4.20 -18.57 -0.98
C THR A 39 -3.32 -19.09 0.17
N ALA A 40 -2.79 -20.30 0.01
CA ALA A 40 -1.81 -20.87 0.94
C ALA A 40 -0.52 -20.05 1.00
N GLY A 41 0.00 -19.62 -0.15
CA GLY A 41 1.14 -18.70 -0.24
C GLY A 41 0.87 -17.37 0.46
N GLY A 42 -0.32 -16.80 0.26
CA GLY A 42 -0.75 -15.58 0.93
C GLY A 42 -0.79 -15.70 2.46
N ARG A 43 -1.28 -16.83 2.98
CA ARG A 43 -1.25 -17.13 4.42
C ARG A 43 0.16 -17.24 4.96
N ALA A 44 1.07 -17.88 4.22
CA ALA A 44 2.47 -18.00 4.62
C ALA A 44 3.14 -16.62 4.74
N ILE A 45 2.90 -15.73 3.77
CA ILE A 45 3.42 -14.36 3.77
C ILE A 45 2.83 -13.55 4.94
N VAL A 46 1.49 -13.56 5.13
CA VAL A 46 0.85 -12.87 6.27
C VAL A 46 1.45 -13.34 7.58
N ARG A 47 1.63 -14.65 7.78
CA ARG A 47 2.21 -15.22 9.00
C ARG A 47 3.68 -14.88 9.18
N ALA A 48 4.41 -14.54 8.12
CA ALA A 48 5.78 -14.04 8.20
C ALA A 48 5.87 -12.57 8.65
N GLY A 49 4.74 -11.85 8.67
CA GLY A 49 4.62 -10.54 9.32
C GLY A 49 5.28 -9.39 8.57
N PRO A 50 4.96 -9.14 7.29
CA PRO A 50 5.42 -7.93 6.62
C PRO A 50 4.97 -6.66 7.37
N ARG A 51 5.60 -5.51 7.12
CA ARG A 51 5.29 -4.24 7.81
C ARG A 51 3.95 -3.62 7.42
N VAL A 52 3.58 -3.82 6.17
CA VAL A 52 2.36 -3.31 5.53
C VAL A 52 1.82 -4.40 4.62
N ILE A 53 0.52 -4.59 4.47
CA ILE A 53 -0.07 -5.36 3.36
C ILE A 53 -1.04 -4.46 2.59
N LYS A 54 -1.26 -4.74 1.32
CA LYS A 54 -2.32 -4.11 0.53
C LYS A 54 -3.37 -5.14 0.16
N ILE A 55 -4.64 -4.77 0.28
CA ILE A 55 -5.77 -5.56 -0.19
C ILE A 55 -6.57 -4.76 -1.22
N LEU A 56 -6.99 -5.42 -2.28
CA LEU A 56 -7.93 -4.89 -3.27
C LEU A 56 -9.33 -5.39 -2.98
N ASP A 57 -10.26 -4.47 -2.75
CA ASP A 57 -11.65 -4.72 -2.40
C ASP A 57 -11.87 -5.38 -1.02
N LEU A 58 -13.14 -5.64 -0.72
CA LEU A 58 -13.63 -6.13 0.57
C LEU A 58 -14.38 -7.46 0.45
N GLY A 59 -13.99 -8.29 -0.52
CA GLY A 59 -14.42 -9.69 -0.60
C GLY A 59 -13.96 -10.49 0.63
N ASP A 60 -14.58 -11.66 0.86
CA ASP A 60 -14.36 -12.44 2.08
C ASP A 60 -12.90 -12.86 2.29
N ASP A 61 -12.20 -13.21 1.23
CA ASP A 61 -10.78 -13.58 1.25
C ASP A 61 -9.88 -12.40 1.64
N MET A 62 -10.10 -11.22 1.06
CA MET A 62 -9.36 -10.00 1.39
C MET A 62 -9.59 -9.58 2.84
N ARG A 63 -10.85 -9.67 3.29
CA ARG A 63 -11.19 -9.44 4.70
C ARG A 63 -10.57 -10.50 5.61
N GLN A 64 -10.48 -11.76 5.18
CA GLN A 64 -9.79 -12.81 5.94
C GLN A 64 -8.29 -12.53 6.06
N ALA A 65 -7.63 -12.11 4.99
CA ALA A 65 -6.22 -11.73 5.00
C ALA A 65 -5.97 -10.56 5.97
N MET A 66 -6.79 -9.51 5.89
CA MET A 66 -6.74 -8.36 6.82
C MET A 66 -6.94 -8.78 8.28
N ARG A 67 -7.96 -9.60 8.57
CA ARG A 67 -8.26 -10.08 9.93
C ARG A 67 -7.14 -10.95 10.48
N GLU A 68 -6.63 -11.91 9.71
CA GLU A 68 -5.51 -12.76 10.14
C GLU A 68 -4.25 -11.93 10.40
N TYR A 69 -3.93 -11.00 9.50
CA TYR A 69 -2.78 -10.11 9.65
C TYR A 69 -2.88 -9.23 10.90
N LYS A 70 -4.01 -8.53 11.11
CA LYS A 70 -4.18 -7.67 12.29
C LYS A 70 -4.26 -8.45 13.61
N ARG A 71 -4.76 -9.69 13.58
CA ARG A 71 -4.74 -10.57 14.76
C ARG A 71 -3.30 -10.94 15.16
N LEU A 72 -2.43 -11.19 14.18
CA LEU A 72 -1.03 -11.56 14.42
C LEU A 72 -0.13 -10.34 14.69
N TYR A 73 -0.42 -9.22 14.03
CA TYR A 73 0.35 -7.99 14.03
C TYR A 73 -0.58 -6.78 14.25
N PRO A 74 -1.03 -6.51 15.49
CA PRO A 74 -1.99 -5.43 15.77
C PRO A 74 -1.54 -4.04 15.28
N HIS A 75 -0.22 -3.80 15.27
CA HIS A 75 0.38 -2.56 14.78
C HIS A 75 0.85 -2.62 13.31
N GLY A 76 0.71 -3.76 12.64
CA GLY A 76 1.00 -3.90 11.22
C GLY A 76 0.06 -3.03 10.39
N LEU A 77 0.49 -2.58 9.21
CA LEU A 77 -0.27 -1.62 8.40
C LEU A 77 -1.08 -2.32 7.32
N VAL A 78 -2.31 -1.85 7.07
CA VAL A 78 -3.16 -2.35 5.97
C VAL A 78 -3.53 -1.17 5.08
N VAL A 79 -3.20 -1.25 3.80
CA VAL A 79 -3.69 -0.35 2.76
C VAL A 79 -4.90 -1.02 2.10
N LEU A 80 -6.02 -0.33 2.06
CA LEU A 80 -7.19 -0.74 1.28
C LEU A 80 -7.26 0.11 0.01
N ARG A 81 -7.47 -0.54 -1.13
CA ARG A 81 -7.95 0.10 -2.36
C ARG A 81 -9.25 -0.57 -2.79
N ILE A 82 -10.20 0.19 -3.32
CA ILE A 82 -11.40 -0.35 -3.99
C ILE A 82 -11.21 -0.28 -5.50
N TYR A 83 -11.43 -1.39 -6.21
CA TYR A 83 -11.44 -1.44 -7.66
C TYR A 83 -12.67 -0.71 -8.21
N THR A 84 -12.50 -0.04 -9.34
CA THR A 84 -13.62 0.58 -10.06
C THR A 84 -13.28 0.78 -11.53
N PRO A 85 -14.27 0.65 -12.42
CA PRO A 85 -14.14 1.02 -13.83
C PRO A 85 -14.48 2.50 -14.09
N VAL A 86 -14.89 3.27 -13.07
CA VAL A 86 -15.24 4.69 -13.22
C VAL A 86 -14.06 5.46 -13.78
N ARG A 87 -14.33 6.31 -14.77
CA ARG A 87 -13.37 7.24 -15.37
C ARG A 87 -13.98 8.64 -15.51
N TYR A 88 -13.15 9.64 -15.23
CA TYR A 88 -13.45 11.05 -15.36
C TYR A 88 -12.55 11.69 -16.42
N SER A 89 -12.89 12.90 -16.84
CA SER A 89 -12.21 13.66 -17.88
C SER A 89 -11.80 15.04 -17.39
N GLU A 90 -10.93 15.72 -18.15
CA GLU A 90 -10.49 17.09 -17.84
C GLU A 90 -11.65 18.11 -17.89
N LYS A 91 -12.76 17.76 -18.54
CA LYS A 91 -13.97 18.58 -18.62
C LYS A 91 -14.81 18.54 -17.34
N ASP A 92 -14.60 17.53 -16.50
CA ASP A 92 -15.31 17.39 -15.24
C ASP A 92 -14.75 18.33 -14.17
N VAL A 93 -15.58 18.75 -13.22
CA VAL A 93 -15.14 19.51 -12.05
C VAL A 93 -14.46 18.58 -11.04
N PRO A 94 -13.16 18.74 -10.73
CA PRO A 94 -12.40 17.78 -9.92
C PRO A 94 -13.01 17.49 -8.55
N GLU A 95 -13.47 18.52 -7.83
CA GLU A 95 -14.02 18.38 -6.48
C GLU A 95 -15.37 17.66 -6.48
N GLU A 96 -16.20 17.88 -7.50
CA GLU A 96 -17.46 17.14 -7.66
C GLU A 96 -17.18 15.67 -7.95
N LYS A 97 -16.20 15.37 -8.81
CA LYS A 97 -15.80 13.98 -9.09
C LYS A 97 -15.12 13.31 -7.92
N ALA A 98 -14.41 14.05 -7.06
CA ALA A 98 -13.88 13.51 -5.82
C ALA A 98 -15.00 13.07 -4.86
N ARG A 99 -16.08 13.87 -4.75
CA ARG A 99 -17.28 13.49 -3.98
C ARG A 99 -18.00 12.31 -4.60
N ASP A 100 -18.16 12.30 -5.92
CA ASP A 100 -18.74 11.18 -6.67
C ASP A 100 -17.93 9.89 -6.44
N PHE A 101 -16.60 9.94 -6.52
CA PHE A 101 -15.74 8.80 -6.25
C PHE A 101 -15.86 8.34 -4.79
N TRP A 102 -15.90 9.26 -3.83
CA TRP A 102 -16.08 8.91 -2.42
C TRP A 102 -17.43 8.21 -2.18
N TYR A 103 -18.54 8.84 -2.55
CA TYR A 103 -19.87 8.34 -2.22
C TYR A 103 -20.36 7.21 -3.14
N GLY A 104 -19.85 7.14 -4.37
CA GLY A 104 -20.21 6.12 -5.36
C GLY A 104 -19.29 4.90 -5.35
N VAL A 105 -18.01 5.06 -5.01
CA VAL A 105 -17.01 3.98 -5.09
C VAL A 105 -16.49 3.56 -3.72
N LEU A 106 -15.86 4.46 -2.98
CA LEU A 106 -15.12 4.07 -1.76
C LEU A 106 -16.06 3.77 -0.59
N TRP A 107 -16.97 4.69 -0.28
CA TRP A 107 -17.78 4.62 0.92
C TRP A 107 -18.82 3.49 0.94
N PRO A 108 -19.52 3.14 -0.17
CA PRO A 108 -20.54 2.09 -0.13
C PRO A 108 -20.06 0.72 0.38
N PRO A 109 -18.94 0.13 -0.09
CA PRO A 109 -18.45 -1.12 0.47
C PRO A 109 -17.86 -0.93 1.89
N ILE A 110 -17.18 0.19 2.16
CA ILE A 110 -16.54 0.44 3.46
C ILE A 110 -17.56 0.63 4.58
N SER A 111 -18.61 1.40 4.35
CA SER A 111 -19.65 1.71 5.35
C SER A 111 -20.41 0.48 5.84
N ARG A 112 -20.47 -0.58 5.03
CA ARG A 112 -21.09 -1.87 5.36
C ARG A 112 -20.22 -2.75 6.26
N LEU A 113 -18.94 -2.43 6.42
CA LEU A 113 -18.06 -3.18 7.32
C LEU A 113 -18.43 -2.90 8.79
N PRO A 114 -18.34 -3.92 9.66
CA PRO A 114 -18.34 -3.72 11.11
C PRO A 114 -17.29 -2.68 11.52
N VAL A 115 -17.60 -1.86 12.51
CA VAL A 115 -16.68 -0.81 13.01
C VAL A 115 -15.31 -1.38 13.36
N ALA A 116 -15.26 -2.58 13.95
CA ALA A 116 -14.01 -3.25 14.30
C ALA A 116 -13.15 -3.57 13.06
N GLU A 117 -13.75 -3.99 11.95
CA GLU A 117 -13.01 -4.23 10.70
C GLU A 117 -12.63 -2.92 9.99
N ARG A 118 -13.47 -1.88 10.03
CA ARG A 118 -13.09 -0.56 9.48
C ARG A 118 -11.83 -0.03 10.15
N ARG A 119 -11.69 -0.21 11.47
CA ARG A 119 -10.49 0.18 12.24
C ARG A 119 -9.25 -0.64 11.90
N MET A 120 -9.38 -1.76 11.20
CA MET A 120 -8.24 -2.55 10.71
C MET A 120 -7.59 -1.90 9.48
N ILE A 121 -8.28 -0.99 8.78
CA ILE A 121 -7.73 -0.28 7.63
C ILE A 121 -6.83 0.84 8.15
N SER A 122 -5.52 0.74 7.91
CA SER A 122 -4.56 1.75 8.34
C SER A 122 -4.53 2.95 7.39
N TYR A 123 -4.63 2.69 6.09
CA TYR A 123 -4.65 3.70 5.04
C TYR A 123 -5.70 3.36 3.98
N LEU A 124 -6.35 4.39 3.46
CA LEU A 124 -7.25 4.27 2.32
C LEU A 124 -6.59 4.90 1.10
N GLU A 125 -6.36 4.08 0.08
CA GLU A 125 -5.87 4.49 -1.24
C GLU A 125 -7.07 4.78 -2.16
N GLY A 126 -6.92 5.81 -2.99
CA GLY A 126 -7.94 6.28 -3.93
C GLY A 126 -7.83 5.59 -5.29
N PRO A 127 -8.08 6.32 -6.40
CA PRO A 127 -7.87 5.81 -7.75
C PRO A 127 -6.49 5.20 -7.95
N ASN A 128 -6.43 4.18 -8.80
CA ASN A 128 -5.18 3.57 -9.25
C ASN A 128 -4.62 4.40 -10.40
N GLU A 129 -3.41 4.96 -10.25
CA GLU A 129 -2.73 5.65 -11.34
C GLU A 129 -3.60 6.67 -12.10
N GLY A 130 -3.53 6.66 -13.42
CA GLY A 130 -4.38 7.45 -14.32
C GLY A 130 -5.65 6.72 -14.77
N ASP A 131 -6.06 5.64 -14.08
CA ASP A 131 -7.24 4.90 -14.45
C ASP A 131 -8.49 5.79 -14.33
N THR A 132 -8.79 6.30 -13.15
CA THR A 132 -10.05 7.04 -12.96
C THR A 132 -9.93 8.52 -13.32
N THR A 133 -8.72 9.07 -13.34
CA THR A 133 -8.50 10.52 -13.37
C THR A 133 -7.49 10.94 -14.43
N PRO A 134 -7.70 12.06 -15.13
CA PRO A 134 -6.61 12.73 -15.85
C PRO A 134 -5.48 13.07 -14.88
N THR A 135 -4.23 12.74 -15.21
CA THR A 135 -3.12 12.94 -14.28
C THR A 135 -1.73 12.94 -14.93
N TRP A 136 -0.84 13.84 -14.49
CA TRP A 136 0.59 13.90 -14.84
C TRP A 136 1.00 14.36 -16.26
N GLN A 137 0.20 14.14 -17.30
CA GLN A 137 0.64 14.42 -18.68
C GLN A 137 0.98 15.91 -18.89
N THR A 138 0.13 16.82 -18.43
CA THR A 138 0.30 18.27 -18.56
C THR A 138 0.19 18.94 -17.19
N MET A 139 0.59 20.21 -17.07
CA MET A 139 0.35 20.97 -15.84
C MET A 139 -1.15 21.13 -15.55
N GLU A 140 -1.99 21.16 -16.58
CA GLU A 140 -3.45 21.22 -16.44
C GLU A 140 -4.01 19.95 -15.81
N THR A 141 -3.62 18.77 -16.31
CA THR A 141 -4.05 17.49 -15.71
C THR A 141 -3.52 17.31 -14.30
N VAL A 142 -2.32 17.81 -13.99
CA VAL A 142 -1.77 17.81 -12.63
C VAL A 142 -2.57 18.72 -11.68
N ARG A 143 -2.99 19.91 -12.12
CA ARG A 143 -3.86 20.80 -11.31
C ARG A 143 -5.23 20.18 -11.09
N TRP A 144 -5.80 19.55 -12.13
CA TRP A 144 -7.04 18.78 -12.02
C TRP A 144 -6.91 17.69 -10.96
N PHE A 145 -5.86 16.86 -11.08
CA PHE A 145 -5.59 15.75 -10.16
C PHE A 145 -5.34 16.21 -8.73
N THR A 146 -4.61 17.33 -8.56
CA THR A 146 -4.36 17.95 -7.25
C THR A 146 -5.66 18.38 -6.59
N ARG A 147 -6.56 19.07 -7.31
CA ARG A 147 -7.86 19.49 -6.77
C ARG A 147 -8.76 18.32 -6.40
N PHE A 148 -8.80 17.29 -7.26
CA PHE A 148 -9.51 16.04 -6.96
C PHE A 148 -9.00 15.42 -5.64
N TRP A 149 -7.68 15.29 -5.49
CA TRP A 149 -7.10 14.68 -4.30
C TRP A 149 -7.22 15.51 -3.03
N LEU A 150 -7.20 16.85 -3.12
CA LEU A 150 -7.46 17.71 -1.96
C LEU A 150 -8.84 17.43 -1.36
N GLU A 151 -9.87 17.32 -2.20
CA GLU A 151 -11.23 17.03 -1.73
C GLU A 151 -11.40 15.57 -1.30
N LEU A 152 -10.89 14.60 -2.09
CA LEU A 152 -10.99 13.18 -1.73
C LEU A 152 -10.28 12.88 -0.40
N ALA A 153 -9.09 13.44 -0.18
CA ALA A 153 -8.34 13.22 1.05
C ALA A 153 -9.04 13.84 2.28
N ARG A 154 -9.71 14.99 2.12
CA ARG A 154 -10.56 15.60 3.17
C ARG A 154 -11.69 14.65 3.56
N LEU A 155 -12.40 14.09 2.57
CA LEU A 155 -13.49 13.13 2.81
C LEU A 155 -12.99 11.86 3.51
N MET A 156 -11.86 11.30 3.06
CA MET A 156 -11.21 10.15 3.72
C MET A 156 -10.92 10.45 5.20
N HIS A 157 -10.34 11.62 5.48
CA HIS A 157 -9.99 12.03 6.84
C HIS A 157 -11.22 12.24 7.73
N GLU A 158 -12.26 12.92 7.23
CA GLU A 158 -13.52 13.17 7.95
C GLU A 158 -14.24 11.87 8.34
N HIS A 159 -14.03 10.81 7.58
CA HIS A 159 -14.56 9.47 7.88
C HIS A 159 -13.58 8.58 8.68
N GLY A 160 -12.49 9.15 9.19
CA GLY A 160 -11.57 8.50 10.12
C GLY A 160 -10.46 7.67 9.48
N PHE A 161 -10.21 7.82 8.18
CA PHE A 161 -9.12 7.15 7.48
C PHE A 161 -7.90 8.05 7.33
N ARG A 162 -6.71 7.44 7.30
CA ARG A 162 -5.48 8.13 6.87
C ARG A 162 -5.42 8.04 5.33
N PRO A 163 -5.39 9.17 4.61
CA PRO A 163 -5.28 9.13 3.16
C PRO A 163 -3.93 8.57 2.71
N CYS A 164 -3.94 7.67 1.71
CA CYS A 164 -2.77 7.29 0.94
C CYS A 164 -2.94 7.83 -0.49
N VAL A 165 -2.29 8.96 -0.75
CA VAL A 165 -2.61 9.79 -1.92
C VAL A 165 -1.71 9.51 -3.12
N GLY A 166 -2.21 9.75 -4.32
CA GLY A 166 -1.42 9.77 -5.56
C GLY A 166 -1.51 8.49 -6.39
N SER A 167 -1.18 7.32 -5.82
CA SER A 167 -1.03 6.06 -6.58
C SER A 167 -0.25 6.27 -7.87
N ILE A 168 0.94 6.86 -7.75
CA ILE A 168 1.67 7.42 -8.89
C ILE A 168 2.32 6.29 -9.70
N PRO A 169 2.00 6.12 -10.99
CA PRO A 169 2.64 5.12 -11.84
C PRO A 169 4.14 5.38 -11.99
N VAL A 170 4.91 4.31 -12.16
CA VAL A 170 6.31 4.43 -12.54
C VAL A 170 6.44 5.33 -13.77
N GLY A 171 7.45 6.19 -13.78
CA GLY A 171 7.67 7.11 -14.89
C GLY A 171 6.97 8.47 -14.76
N ASN A 172 6.09 8.64 -13.77
CA ASN A 172 5.32 9.88 -13.59
C ASN A 172 5.83 10.74 -12.42
N PRO A 173 5.72 12.08 -12.52
CA PRO A 173 5.35 12.84 -13.72
C PRO A 173 6.38 12.71 -14.87
N PRO A 174 5.96 12.80 -16.15
CA PRO A 174 6.84 12.79 -17.30
C PRO A 174 7.32 14.21 -17.68
N GLY A 175 8.38 14.28 -18.47
CA GLY A 175 8.94 15.52 -19.01
C GLY A 175 10.41 15.72 -18.67
N THR A 176 10.92 16.90 -18.98
CA THR A 176 12.25 17.37 -18.55
C THR A 176 12.31 17.48 -17.01
N PRO A 177 13.52 17.50 -16.40
CA PRO A 177 13.65 17.65 -14.94
C PRO A 177 12.88 18.84 -14.36
N ALA A 178 12.86 19.99 -15.04
CA ALA A 178 12.13 21.19 -14.60
C ALA A 178 10.60 21.01 -14.67
N GLU A 179 10.09 20.31 -15.69
CA GLU A 179 8.66 20.00 -15.81
C GLU A 179 8.22 19.00 -14.75
N VAL A 180 9.03 17.96 -14.51
CA VAL A 180 8.78 16.96 -13.46
C VAL A 180 8.73 17.65 -12.10
N GLU A 181 9.71 18.51 -11.81
CA GLU A 181 9.77 19.30 -10.58
C GLU A 181 8.52 20.18 -10.42
N SER A 182 8.18 20.97 -11.44
CA SER A 182 7.01 21.85 -11.40
C SER A 182 5.70 21.08 -11.17
N LYS A 183 5.50 19.97 -11.89
CA LYS A 183 4.31 19.12 -11.77
C LYS A 183 4.22 18.49 -10.38
N PHE A 184 5.33 17.98 -9.86
CA PHE A 184 5.30 17.33 -8.55
C PHE A 184 5.13 18.34 -7.39
N LEU A 185 5.70 19.54 -7.50
CA LEU A 185 5.48 20.62 -6.53
C LEU A 185 4.04 21.15 -6.52
N GLU A 186 3.33 21.11 -7.65
CA GLU A 186 1.89 21.36 -7.67
C GLU A 186 1.15 20.31 -6.82
N PHE A 187 1.47 19.02 -7.00
CA PHE A 187 0.89 17.93 -6.20
C PHE A 187 1.30 17.96 -4.72
N ALA A 188 2.44 18.56 -4.38
CA ALA A 188 2.89 18.73 -3.00
C ALA A 188 1.87 19.48 -2.12
N LYS A 189 0.92 20.22 -2.70
CA LYS A 189 -0.25 20.78 -1.99
C LYS A 189 -1.11 19.71 -1.32
N VAL A 190 -1.31 18.56 -1.96
CA VAL A 190 -2.01 17.40 -1.37
C VAL A 190 -1.20 16.83 -0.21
N LEU A 191 0.11 16.68 -0.40
CA LEU A 191 1.01 16.16 0.65
C LEU A 191 0.94 17.04 1.91
N ARG A 192 0.93 18.36 1.73
CA ARG A 192 0.78 19.34 2.83
C ARG A 192 -0.51 19.16 3.59
N LEU A 193 -1.62 18.98 2.86
CA LEU A 193 -2.93 18.77 3.45
C LEU A 193 -2.96 17.51 4.34
N VAL A 194 -2.40 16.39 3.86
CA VAL A 194 -2.54 15.10 4.55
C VAL A 194 -1.46 14.81 5.59
N LYS A 195 -0.31 15.49 5.55
CA LYS A 195 0.77 15.33 6.52
C LYS A 195 0.30 15.44 8.00
N PRO A 196 -0.45 16.46 8.44
CA PRO A 196 -0.91 16.55 9.84
C PRO A 196 -1.90 15.44 10.21
N TRP A 197 -2.53 14.78 9.24
CA TRP A 197 -3.45 13.65 9.46
C TRP A 197 -2.72 12.29 9.52
N GLY A 198 -1.38 12.32 9.48
CA GLY A 198 -0.56 11.13 9.33
C GLY A 198 -0.78 10.44 7.99
N GLY A 199 -1.17 11.16 6.94
CA GLY A 199 -1.29 10.59 5.60
C GLY A 199 0.04 10.04 5.07
N ALA A 200 -0.06 9.27 4.00
CA ALA A 200 1.07 8.81 3.21
C ALA A 200 0.82 9.16 1.74
N TRP A 201 1.86 9.07 0.92
CA TRP A 201 1.70 9.08 -0.54
C TRP A 201 2.18 7.76 -1.13
N SER A 202 1.60 7.45 -2.28
CA SER A 202 1.70 6.16 -2.94
C SER A 202 2.43 6.29 -4.27
N TYR A 203 3.33 5.35 -4.55
CA TYR A 203 4.08 5.26 -5.80
C TYR A 203 4.23 3.80 -6.23
N HIS A 204 4.14 3.53 -7.52
CA HIS A 204 4.29 2.18 -8.07
C HIS A 204 5.74 2.00 -8.55
N ALA A 205 6.48 1.12 -7.88
CA ALA A 205 7.92 0.98 -8.00
C ALA A 205 8.31 -0.28 -8.80
N TYR A 206 8.10 -0.24 -10.11
CA TYR A 206 8.45 -1.34 -11.01
C TYR A 206 9.83 -1.16 -11.65
N THR A 207 10.59 -2.25 -11.79
CA THR A 207 11.75 -2.37 -12.68
C THR A 207 11.32 -2.91 -14.05
N ILE A 208 12.07 -2.59 -15.11
CA ILE A 208 11.90 -3.19 -16.45
C ILE A 208 12.93 -4.30 -16.73
N GLU A 209 14.18 -4.13 -16.25
CA GLU A 209 15.35 -4.90 -16.71
C GLU A 209 16.01 -5.78 -15.63
N TYR A 210 15.46 -5.84 -14.41
CA TYR A 210 16.07 -6.48 -13.25
C TYR A 210 17.48 -5.95 -12.95
N THR A 211 17.75 -4.66 -13.20
CA THR A 211 19.07 -4.13 -12.88
C THR A 211 19.21 -4.02 -11.36
N GLN A 212 20.43 -4.24 -10.88
CA GLN A 212 20.82 -3.96 -9.48
C GLN A 212 21.69 -2.69 -9.41
N ASP A 213 21.52 -1.82 -10.41
CA ASP A 213 22.26 -0.56 -10.55
C ASP A 213 21.33 0.59 -10.15
N ALA A 214 21.62 1.21 -9.02
CA ALA A 214 20.80 2.31 -8.49
C ALA A 214 20.73 3.51 -9.46
N GLU A 215 21.78 3.74 -10.26
CA GLU A 215 21.82 4.83 -11.23
C GLU A 215 20.88 4.59 -12.42
N ARG A 216 20.54 3.33 -12.70
CA ARG A 216 19.49 2.98 -13.67
C ARG A 216 18.12 2.97 -13.01
N GLU A 217 18.01 2.34 -11.85
CA GLU A 217 16.74 2.18 -11.16
C GLU A 217 16.16 3.49 -10.60
N GLN A 218 16.95 4.56 -10.49
CA GLN A 218 16.42 5.91 -10.19
C GLN A 218 15.43 6.43 -11.25
N TRP A 219 15.34 5.78 -12.41
CA TRP A 219 14.34 6.07 -13.44
C TRP A 219 13.12 5.14 -13.40
N TYR A 220 13.19 4.08 -12.58
CA TYR A 220 12.24 2.99 -12.46
C TYR A 220 11.86 2.74 -10.99
N SER A 221 12.28 1.62 -10.41
CA SER A 221 11.86 1.17 -9.06
C SER A 221 12.32 2.09 -7.92
N LEU A 222 13.36 2.90 -8.14
CA LEU A 222 13.87 3.88 -7.17
C LEU A 222 13.54 5.34 -7.51
N ARG A 223 12.72 5.58 -8.54
CA ARG A 223 12.42 6.93 -9.02
C ARG A 223 11.72 7.84 -8.00
N TYR A 224 11.06 7.25 -7.00
CA TYR A 224 10.53 8.02 -5.87
C TYR A 224 11.62 8.84 -5.13
N ARG A 225 12.91 8.46 -5.21
CA ARG A 225 14.02 9.25 -4.64
C ARG A 225 14.17 10.62 -5.32
N ARG A 226 13.99 10.68 -6.64
CA ARG A 226 14.01 11.95 -7.41
C ARG A 226 12.85 12.86 -7.04
N LEU A 227 11.69 12.26 -6.77
CA LEU A 227 10.52 12.98 -6.28
C LEU A 227 10.76 13.51 -4.86
N GLN A 228 11.40 12.72 -3.99
CA GLN A 228 11.80 13.15 -2.66
C GLN A 228 12.82 14.31 -2.70
N GLU A 229 13.82 14.27 -3.59
CA GLU A 229 14.75 15.38 -3.82
C GLU A 229 14.03 16.66 -4.27
N THR A 230 13.02 16.51 -5.13
CA THR A 230 12.17 17.63 -5.54
C THR A 230 11.47 18.26 -4.34
N LEU A 231 10.93 17.46 -3.42
CA LEU A 231 10.32 17.98 -2.18
C LEU A 231 11.37 18.64 -1.29
N GLN A 232 12.56 18.07 -1.15
CA GLN A 232 13.62 18.68 -0.34
C GLN A 232 13.99 20.09 -0.82
N ARG A 233 13.99 20.32 -2.14
CA ARG A 233 14.30 21.62 -2.74
C ARG A 233 13.12 22.60 -2.70
N GLY A 234 11.93 22.16 -3.12
CA GLY A 234 10.79 23.07 -3.36
C GLY A 234 9.63 22.97 -2.36
N ALA A 235 9.62 21.97 -1.48
CA ALA A 235 8.57 21.73 -0.49
C ALA A 235 9.11 21.03 0.78
N PRO A 236 10.14 21.59 1.45
CA PRO A 236 10.86 20.90 2.53
C PRO A 236 9.95 20.59 3.73
N ASP A 237 8.86 21.34 3.88
CA ASP A 237 7.82 21.13 4.89
C ASP A 237 7.08 19.79 4.75
N VAL A 238 7.14 19.14 3.58
CA VAL A 238 6.59 17.80 3.33
C VAL A 238 7.63 16.79 2.84
N ALA A 239 8.90 17.19 2.72
CA ALA A 239 9.97 16.26 2.47
C ALA A 239 10.06 15.21 3.59
N GLY A 240 10.24 13.94 3.21
CA GLY A 240 10.33 12.82 4.16
C GLY A 240 8.97 12.38 4.72
N MET A 241 7.87 12.88 4.14
CA MET A 241 6.55 12.32 4.40
C MET A 241 6.52 10.82 4.06
N PRO A 242 5.80 9.99 4.84
CA PRO A 242 5.78 8.56 4.60
C PRO A 242 5.34 8.20 3.17
N VAL A 243 6.13 7.33 2.53
CA VAL A 243 5.85 6.72 1.24
C VAL A 243 5.43 5.28 1.47
N ILE A 244 4.36 4.84 0.82
CA ILE A 244 4.06 3.41 0.65
C ILE A 244 4.22 3.11 -0.83
N LEU A 245 5.08 2.17 -1.19
CA LEU A 245 5.15 1.71 -2.57
C LEU A 245 4.03 0.70 -2.78
N THR A 246 2.82 1.18 -3.09
CA THR A 246 1.60 0.34 -3.05
C THR A 246 1.52 -0.65 -4.21
N GLU A 247 2.46 -0.56 -5.15
CA GLU A 247 2.79 -1.61 -6.09
C GLU A 247 4.29 -1.62 -6.34
N GLY A 248 4.83 -2.78 -6.71
CA GLY A 248 6.22 -2.93 -7.10
C GLY A 248 6.51 -4.34 -7.58
N GLY A 249 7.71 -4.52 -8.11
CA GLY A 249 8.11 -5.76 -8.78
C GLY A 249 8.64 -5.46 -10.17
N VAL A 250 8.29 -6.31 -11.15
CA VAL A 250 8.72 -6.16 -12.53
C VAL A 250 7.51 -5.89 -13.40
N ASP A 251 7.57 -4.82 -14.19
CA ASP A 251 6.55 -4.48 -15.18
C ASP A 251 7.19 -3.76 -16.36
N GLN A 252 6.75 -4.08 -17.58
CA GLN A 252 7.14 -3.38 -18.81
C GLN A 252 6.02 -2.47 -19.33
N SER A 253 4.77 -2.91 -19.26
CA SER A 253 3.65 -2.22 -19.93
C SER A 253 2.27 -2.54 -19.33
N GLY A 254 2.20 -3.20 -18.18
CA GLY A 254 0.96 -3.63 -17.55
C GLY A 254 0.27 -4.79 -18.26
N ASN A 255 0.94 -5.53 -19.16
CA ASN A 255 0.34 -6.69 -19.81
C ASN A 255 0.34 -7.90 -18.85
N PRO A 256 -0.84 -8.43 -18.46
CA PRO A 256 -0.96 -9.56 -17.53
C PRO A 256 -0.14 -10.80 -17.85
N ASN A 257 0.19 -11.00 -19.12
CA ASN A 257 0.76 -12.23 -19.64
C ASN A 257 2.26 -12.12 -19.94
N GLU A 258 2.78 -10.90 -20.13
CA GLU A 258 4.08 -10.67 -20.76
C GLU A 258 4.97 -9.71 -19.97
N SER A 259 4.39 -8.91 -19.08
CA SER A 259 5.11 -7.83 -18.40
C SER A 259 5.61 -8.18 -17.00
N GLY A 260 4.94 -9.12 -16.32
CA GLY A 260 5.29 -9.48 -14.96
C GLY A 260 6.59 -10.28 -14.85
N TRP A 261 7.04 -10.44 -13.61
CA TRP A 261 8.32 -11.07 -13.30
C TRP A 261 8.47 -12.47 -13.92
N ALA A 262 7.41 -13.27 -13.91
CA ALA A 262 7.43 -14.65 -14.37
C ALA A 262 7.53 -14.77 -15.90
N ALA A 263 7.10 -13.74 -16.65
CA ALA A 263 7.24 -13.70 -18.10
C ALA A 263 8.60 -13.15 -18.54
N ARG A 264 9.23 -12.30 -17.70
CA ARG A 264 10.45 -11.56 -18.05
C ARG A 264 11.73 -12.11 -17.44
N GLY A 265 11.64 -13.14 -16.61
CA GLY A 265 12.76 -13.71 -15.90
C GLY A 265 12.43 -15.07 -15.27
N THR A 266 13.29 -15.48 -14.33
CA THR A 266 13.08 -16.69 -13.52
C THR A 266 12.77 -16.28 -12.09
N ALA A 267 12.22 -17.22 -11.31
CA ALA A 267 12.05 -17.03 -9.86
C ALA A 267 13.36 -16.62 -9.20
N GLU A 268 14.46 -17.33 -9.47
CA GLU A 268 15.78 -17.00 -8.91
C GLU A 268 16.24 -15.57 -9.26
N ARG A 269 16.07 -15.13 -10.52
CA ARG A 269 16.43 -13.77 -10.93
C ARG A 269 15.58 -12.73 -10.18
N TYR A 270 14.29 -12.99 -10.02
CA TYR A 270 13.40 -12.08 -9.32
C TYR A 270 13.69 -12.03 -7.81
N GLU A 271 13.90 -13.18 -7.18
CA GLU A 271 14.32 -13.28 -5.78
C GLU A 271 15.65 -12.53 -5.54
N ASN A 272 16.63 -12.69 -6.43
CA ASN A 272 17.90 -11.97 -6.36
C ASN A 272 17.71 -10.45 -6.47
N TRP A 273 16.86 -9.99 -7.39
CA TRP A 273 16.53 -8.57 -7.50
C TRP A 273 15.78 -8.06 -6.27
N LEU A 274 14.82 -8.82 -5.73
CA LEU A 274 14.08 -8.44 -4.52
C LEU A 274 14.98 -8.31 -3.29
N ARG A 275 16.03 -9.14 -3.16
CA ARG A 275 17.03 -8.96 -2.07
C ARG A 275 17.77 -7.63 -2.18
N TRP A 276 18.19 -7.28 -3.39
CA TRP A 276 18.84 -6.00 -3.67
C TRP A 276 17.88 -4.83 -3.43
N PHE A 277 16.66 -4.93 -3.97
CA PHE A 277 15.65 -3.90 -3.87
C PHE A 277 15.25 -3.63 -2.42
N ASP A 278 15.02 -4.67 -1.60
CA ASP A 278 14.82 -4.50 -0.15
C ASP A 278 16.01 -3.75 0.49
N GLY A 279 17.24 -4.14 0.15
CA GLY A 279 18.46 -3.47 0.62
C GLY A 279 18.53 -1.98 0.26
N GLU A 280 18.05 -1.60 -0.93
CA GLU A 280 17.89 -0.20 -1.32
C GLU A 280 16.79 0.49 -0.50
N LEU A 281 15.61 -0.12 -0.36
CA LEU A 281 14.50 0.46 0.40
C LEU A 281 14.84 0.64 1.89
N GLN A 282 15.75 -0.16 2.47
CA GLN A 282 16.22 0.02 3.84
C GLN A 282 17.01 1.32 4.03
N LYS A 283 17.62 1.88 2.97
CA LYS A 283 18.37 3.14 3.03
C LYS A 283 17.44 4.35 3.15
N ASP A 284 16.15 4.18 2.86
CA ASP A 284 15.16 5.25 2.77
C ASP A 284 14.18 5.15 3.96
N PRO A 285 14.45 5.84 5.09
CA PRO A 285 13.64 5.68 6.31
C PRO A 285 12.18 6.15 6.14
N TYR A 286 11.92 7.02 5.17
CA TYR A 286 10.57 7.51 4.85
C TYR A 286 9.74 6.51 4.04
N VAL A 287 10.33 5.45 3.48
CA VAL A 287 9.60 4.36 2.82
C VAL A 287 9.10 3.39 3.88
N ILE A 288 7.78 3.23 4.01
CA ILE A 288 7.18 2.26 4.96
C ILE A 288 7.46 0.83 4.49
N GLY A 289 7.22 0.57 3.21
CA GLY A 289 7.37 -0.72 2.56
C GLY A 289 6.87 -0.69 1.12
N VAL A 290 7.04 -1.81 0.42
CA VAL A 290 6.53 -2.09 -0.91
C VAL A 290 5.59 -3.29 -0.89
N THR A 291 4.43 -3.18 -1.52
CA THR A 291 3.52 -4.31 -1.71
C THR A 291 3.67 -4.83 -3.13
N LEU A 292 4.28 -6.00 -3.28
CA LEU A 292 4.56 -6.60 -4.59
C LEU A 292 3.26 -7.00 -5.29
N PHE A 293 3.14 -6.65 -6.56
CA PHE A 293 2.00 -7.01 -7.40
C PHE A 293 2.29 -8.35 -8.10
N GLU A 294 1.50 -9.42 -7.92
CA GLU A 294 0.30 -9.57 -7.07
C GLU A 294 0.18 -11.00 -6.50
N LEU A 295 -0.71 -11.22 -5.53
CA LEU A 295 -1.07 -12.57 -5.11
C LEU A 295 -2.60 -12.75 -5.00
N GLY A 296 -3.11 -13.77 -5.71
CA GLY A 296 -4.49 -14.26 -5.58
C GLY A 296 -5.34 -14.23 -6.86
N ASN A 297 -4.87 -13.60 -7.95
CA ASN A 297 -5.59 -13.57 -9.23
C ASN A 297 -4.73 -14.01 -10.45
N PRO A 298 -4.18 -15.24 -10.44
CA PRO A 298 -3.38 -15.74 -11.55
C PRO A 298 -4.15 -15.84 -12.88
N GLU A 299 -5.48 -15.80 -12.87
CA GLU A 299 -6.29 -15.78 -14.11
C GLU A 299 -6.27 -14.39 -14.76
N GLY A 300 -6.25 -13.33 -13.96
CA GLY A 300 -6.21 -11.95 -14.44
C GLY A 300 -4.81 -11.37 -14.59
N TRP A 301 -3.81 -11.89 -13.85
CA TRP A 301 -2.45 -11.32 -13.76
C TRP A 301 -1.34 -12.39 -13.68
N ARG A 302 -1.46 -13.47 -14.48
CA ARG A 302 -0.59 -14.66 -14.40
C ARG A 302 0.92 -14.41 -14.33
N SER A 303 1.43 -13.41 -15.07
CA SER A 303 2.88 -13.16 -15.11
C SER A 303 3.40 -12.42 -13.86
N PHE A 304 2.49 -11.89 -13.05
CA PHE A 304 2.79 -11.16 -11.82
C PHE A 304 2.55 -12.00 -10.56
N ASP A 305 1.84 -13.12 -10.67
CA ASP A 305 1.45 -13.97 -9.54
C ASP A 305 2.66 -14.37 -8.68
N LEU A 306 2.59 -14.09 -7.39
CA LEU A 306 3.64 -14.36 -6.41
C LEU A 306 3.51 -15.74 -5.77
N GLU A 307 2.42 -16.49 -6.02
CA GLU A 307 2.23 -17.84 -5.46
C GLU A 307 3.47 -18.74 -5.67
N PRO A 308 4.10 -18.80 -6.86
CA PRO A 308 5.28 -19.64 -7.10
C PRO A 308 6.50 -19.32 -6.22
N ILE A 309 6.64 -18.08 -5.74
CA ILE A 309 7.76 -17.64 -4.89
C ILE A 309 7.32 -17.38 -3.44
N SER A 310 6.06 -17.63 -3.10
CA SER A 310 5.49 -17.27 -1.80
C SER A 310 6.21 -17.92 -0.62
N GLY A 311 6.70 -19.15 -0.78
CA GLY A 311 7.50 -19.86 0.22
C GLY A 311 8.85 -19.20 0.48
N TRP A 312 9.53 -18.73 -0.59
CA TRP A 312 10.76 -17.96 -0.48
C TRP A 312 10.49 -16.62 0.22
N LEU A 313 9.47 -15.87 -0.22
CA LEU A 313 9.15 -14.55 0.33
C LEU A 313 8.79 -14.65 1.83
N ALA A 314 7.99 -15.64 2.21
CA ALA A 314 7.65 -15.88 3.61
C ALA A 314 8.88 -16.22 4.48
N THR A 315 9.85 -16.95 3.93
CA THR A 315 11.12 -17.26 4.62
C THR A 315 11.97 -16.00 4.76
N TYR A 316 12.15 -15.26 3.67
CA TYR A 316 12.90 -14.01 3.64
C TYR A 316 12.39 -12.99 4.67
N LEU A 317 11.06 -12.78 4.73
CA LEU A 317 10.43 -11.90 5.69
C LEU A 317 10.69 -12.34 7.15
N ARG A 318 10.60 -13.63 7.43
CA ARG A 318 10.78 -14.19 8.78
C ARG A 318 12.22 -14.09 9.28
N ASP A 319 13.20 -14.29 8.41
CA ASP A 319 14.63 -14.22 8.77
C ASP A 319 15.05 -12.80 9.13
N ARG A 320 14.34 -11.80 8.59
CA ARG A 320 14.52 -10.38 8.91
C ARG A 320 13.86 -9.95 10.22
N HIS A 321 13.21 -10.83 10.99
CA HIS A 321 12.85 -10.55 12.39
C HIS A 321 14.05 -10.59 13.34
N ARG A 322 15.13 -11.30 12.97
CA ARG A 322 16.12 -11.79 13.93
C ARG A 322 17.35 -10.90 14.14
N TRP A 323 17.43 -9.74 13.49
CA TRP A 323 18.66 -8.94 13.49
C TRP A 323 18.71 -7.76 14.48
N PHE A 324 17.60 -7.39 15.11
CA PHE A 324 17.54 -6.24 16.04
C PHE A 324 17.42 -6.61 17.54
N GLN A 325 17.87 -7.80 17.94
CA GLN A 325 17.99 -8.19 19.36
C GLN A 325 19.44 -8.43 19.81
N ARG A 326 20.42 -7.69 19.26
CA ARG A 326 21.78 -7.66 19.80
C ARG A 326 22.13 -6.26 20.26
#